data_AF-A0A1V1PTP2-F1
#
_entry.id   AF-A0A1V1PTP2-F1
#
_cell.length_a   1.000
_cell.length_b   1.000
_cell.length_c   1.000
_cell.angle_alpha   90.00
_cell.angle_beta   90.00
_cell.angle_gamma   90.00
#
_symmetry.space_group_name_H-M   'P 1'
#
loop_
_entity.id
_entity.type
_entity.pdbx_description
1 polymer ?
#
loop_
_entity_poly.entity_id
_entity_poly.type
_entity_poly.pdbx_seq_one_letter_code
_entity_poly.pdbx_strand_id
1 'polypeptide(L)' 'MDHDFCNADGARRIKQRIEEYWRERGFDVEVKLVEAGFVAAMRSARTDVRSDMVNGFPSRRGDEPEGRTRPRTRGLIGVA' A
#
# COMPACT_ATOMS: atom_id res chain seq x y z
N MET A 1 -3.28 28.58 0.09
CA MET A 1 -2.31 27.51 0.41
C MET A 1 -3.07 26.22 0.71
N ASP A 2 -3.80 25.64 -0.25
CA ASP A 2 -4.76 24.55 0.04
C ASP A 2 -4.27 23.14 -0.36
N HIS A 3 -3.09 23.04 -0.98
CA HIS A 3 -2.58 21.82 -1.61
C HIS A 3 -1.11 21.56 -1.31
N ASP A 4 -0.64 21.89 -0.10
CA ASP A 4 0.69 21.43 0.32
C ASP A 4 0.61 19.97 0.77
N PHE A 5 1.15 19.09 -0.08
CA PHE A 5 1.22 17.65 0.17
C PHE A 5 2.59 17.22 0.73
N CYS A 6 3.53 18.15 0.89
CA CYS A 6 4.89 17.88 1.36
C CYS A 6 5.03 18.04 2.88
N ASN A 7 3.97 17.73 3.62
CA ASN A 7 3.92 17.76 5.09
C ASN A 7 3.07 16.60 5.63
N ALA A 8 3.06 16.42 6.96
CA ALA A 8 2.35 15.32 7.61
C ALA A 8 0.82 15.36 7.35
N ASP A 9 0.21 16.53 7.35
CA ASP A 9 -1.22 16.70 7.05
C ASP A 9 -1.55 16.39 5.59
N GLY A 10 -0.68 16.80 4.67
CA GLY A 10 -0.72 16.44 3.26
C GLY A 10 -0.69 14.93 3.03
N ALA A 11 0.19 14.23 3.75
CA ALA A 11 0.27 12.77 3.71
C ALA A 11 -1.03 12.11 4.24
N ARG A 12 -1.62 12.64 5.31
CA ARG A 12 -2.94 12.17 5.82
C ARG A 12 -4.06 12.36 4.79
N ARG A 13 -4.10 13.51 4.12
CA ARG A 13 -5.07 13.79 3.06
C ARG A 13 -4.89 12.84 1.87
N ILE A 14 -3.65 12.54 1.47
CA ILE A 14 -3.38 11.56 0.40
C ILE A 14 -3.87 10.17 0.81
N LYS A 15 -3.56 9.71 2.03
CA LYS A 15 -4.04 8.43 2.56
C LYS A 15 -5.56 8.32 2.46
N GLN A 16 -6.29 9.30 3.01
CA GLN A 16 -7.77 9.30 2.98
C GLN A 16 -8.31 9.23 1.55
N ARG A 17 -7.75 10.04 0.65
CA ARG A 17 -8.19 10.10 -0.75
C ARG A 17 -8.03 8.77 -1.48
N ILE A 18 -6.92 8.06 -1.25
CA ILE A 18 -6.68 6.74 -1.87
C ILE A 18 -7.66 5.71 -1.33
N GLU A 19 -7.84 5.66 -0.01
CA GLU A 19 -8.73 4.71 0.65
C GLU A 19 -10.20 4.95 0.24
N GLU A 20 -10.64 6.21 0.20
CA GLU A 20 -11.98 6.62 -0.26
C GLU A 20 -12.24 6.23 -1.70
N TYR A 21 -11.30 6.52 -2.60
CA TYR A 21 -11.43 6.23 -4.02
C TYR A 21 -11.71 4.74 -4.29
N TRP A 22 -11.03 3.86 -3.58
CA TRP A 22 -11.20 2.41 -3.73
C TRP A 22 -12.41 1.88 -2.97
N ARG A 23 -12.72 2.44 -1.80
CA ARG A 23 -13.91 2.08 -1.02
C ARG A 23 -15.19 2.35 -1.79
N GLU A 24 -15.28 3.48 -2.49
CA GLU A 24 -16.42 3.80 -3.38
C GLU A 24 -16.61 2.78 -4.51
N ARG A 25 -15.54 2.05 -4.86
CA ARG A 25 -15.52 1.02 -5.91
C ARG A 25 -15.63 -0.40 -5.35
N GLY A 26 -15.87 -0.54 -4.04
CA GLY A 26 -16.04 -1.83 -3.36
C GLY A 26 -14.73 -2.53 -2.98
N PHE A 27 -13.59 -1.85 -3.07
CA PHE A 27 -12.30 -2.41 -2.70
C PHE A 27 -11.83 -1.85 -1.35
N ASP A 28 -11.29 -2.73 -0.52
CA ASP A 28 -10.57 -2.35 0.69
C ASP A 28 -9.07 -2.34 0.40
N VAL A 29 -8.42 -1.19 0.64
CA VAL A 29 -6.98 -1.00 0.46
C VAL A 29 -6.41 -0.40 1.74
N GLU A 30 -5.22 -0.86 2.13
CA GLU A 30 -4.56 -0.36 3.32
C GLU A 30 -3.47 0.63 2.94
N VAL A 31 -3.57 1.87 3.41
CA VAL A 31 -2.53 2.88 3.24
C VAL A 31 -1.93 3.25 4.60
N LYS A 32 -0.63 3.03 4.76
CA LYS A 32 0.12 3.33 5.99
C LYS A 32 0.91 4.63 5.84
N LEU A 33 0.91 5.43 6.90
CA LEU A 33 1.83 6.55 7.05
C LEU A 33 3.02 6.08 7.86
N VAL A 34 4.23 6.22 7.32
CA VAL A 34 5.47 5.87 7.99
C VAL A 34 6.28 7.13 8.16
N GLU A 35 6.44 7.57 9.40
CA GLU A 35 7.28 8.71 9.74
C GLU A 35 8.72 8.26 9.90
N ALA A 36 9.61 8.91 9.16
CA ALA A 36 11.05 8.81 9.33
C ALA A 36 11.57 10.17 9.79
N GLY A 37 12.43 10.16 10.82
CA GLY A 37 13.16 11.34 11.26
C GLY A 37 14.13 11.85 10.18
N PHE A 38 15.20 12.52 10.60
CA PHE A 38 16.15 13.08 9.64
C PHE A 38 16.82 12.00 8.76
N VAL A 39 16.60 12.06 7.44
CA VAL A 39 17.25 11.19 6.46
C VAL A 39 18.39 11.96 5.80
N ALA A 40 19.64 11.59 6.10
CA ALA A 40 20.83 12.34 5.67
C ALA A 40 20.92 12.54 4.15
N ALA A 41 20.52 11.54 3.35
CA ALA A 41 20.54 11.62 1.89
C ALA A 41 19.59 12.69 1.32
N MET A 42 18.44 12.92 1.97
CA MET A 42 17.44 13.92 1.56
C MET A 42 17.61 15.25 2.28
N ARG A 43 18.40 15.28 3.37
CA ARG A 43 18.58 16.44 4.25
C ARG A 43 17.26 16.97 4.81
N SER A 44 16.30 16.08 5.04
CA SER A 44 14.98 16.39 5.57
C SER A 44 14.40 15.21 6.36
N ALA A 45 13.42 15.49 7.22
CA ALA A 45 12.51 14.48 7.73
C ALA A 45 11.48 14.12 6.64
N ARG A 46 10.95 12.89 6.68
CA ARG A 46 10.04 12.41 5.63
C ARG A 46 8.88 11.63 6.21
N THR A 47 7.69 11.87 5.67
CA THR A 47 6.50 11.03 5.89
C THR A 47 6.22 10.25 4.61
N ASP A 48 6.37 8.93 4.68
CA ASP A 48 6.08 8.02 3.57
C ASP A 48 4.62 7.60 3.58
N VAL A 49 3.99 7.55 2.40
CA VAL A 49 2.69 6.93 2.17
C VAL A 49 2.93 5.57 1.51
N ARG A 50 2.56 4.48 2.18
CA ARG A 50 2.78 3.10 1.69
C ARG A 50 1.46 2.35 1.55
N SER A 51 1.15 1.89 0.34
CA SER A 51 -0.04 1.07 0.07
C SER A 51 0.31 -0.42 -0.06
N ASP A 52 -0.65 -1.28 0.26
CA ASP A 52 -0.60 -2.72 0.01
C ASP A 52 -0.98 -3.11 -1.44
N MET A 53 -1.46 -2.15 -2.22
CA MET A 53 -1.76 -2.27 -3.64
C MET A 53 -0.54 -2.71 -4.46
N VAL A 54 -0.79 -3.50 -5.51
CA VAL A 54 0.23 -3.96 -6.46
C VAL A 54 0.04 -3.24 -7.77
N ASN A 55 1.07 -2.53 -8.25
CA ASN A 55 1.00 -1.70 -9.46
C ASN A 55 -0.17 -0.70 -9.44
N GLY A 56 -0.54 -0.21 -8.26
CA GLY A 56 -1.67 0.72 -8.08
C GLY A 56 -3.06 0.07 -8.06
N PHE A 57 -3.15 -1.26 -8.13
CA PHE A 57 -4.42 -2.00 -8.02
C PHE A 57 -4.55 -2.70 -6.66
N PRO A 58 -5.76 -2.79 -6.09
CA PRO A 58 -6.01 -3.55 -4.87
C PRO A 58 -5.52 -5.00 -4.98
N SER A 59 -4.73 -5.44 -4.00
CA SER A 59 -4.29 -6.83 -3.92
C SER A 59 -5.42 -7.68 -3.34
N ARG A 60 -5.98 -8.57 -4.14
CA ARG A 60 -7.12 -9.46 -3.83
C ARG A 60 -7.08 -10.05 -2.42
N ARG A 61 -7.83 -9.43 -1.48
CA ARG A 61 -8.38 -10.09 -0.28
C ARG A 61 -9.90 -10.18 -0.30
N GLY A 62 -10.60 -9.46 -1.19
CA GLY A 62 -12.07 -9.44 -1.27
C GLY A 62 -12.68 -9.86 -2.60
N ASP A 63 -11.87 -10.40 -3.52
CA ASP A 63 -12.27 -10.52 -4.93
C ASP A 63 -11.82 -11.85 -5.53
N GLU A 64 -11.88 -12.99 -4.84
CA GLU A 64 -11.61 -14.27 -5.52
C GLU A 64 -12.80 -14.62 -6.46
N PRO A 65 -12.63 -14.64 -7.79
CA PRO A 65 -13.43 -15.46 -8.66
C PRO A 65 -13.03 -16.88 -8.30
N GLU A 66 -14.00 -17.60 -7.76
CA GLU A 66 -14.01 -19.04 -7.56
C GLU A 66 -13.24 -19.71 -8.72
N GLY A 67 -11.99 -20.14 -8.49
CA GLY A 67 -11.25 -20.91 -9.50
C GLY A 67 -9.77 -20.64 -9.74
N ARG A 68 -9.12 -19.63 -9.13
CA ARG A 68 -7.64 -19.56 -9.18
C ARG A 68 -6.99 -20.13 -7.93
N THR A 69 -7.18 -21.43 -7.71
CA THR A 69 -6.26 -22.22 -6.88
C THR A 69 -4.85 -21.99 -7.42
N ARG A 70 -4.04 -21.18 -6.72
CA ARG A 70 -2.60 -21.15 -6.98
C ARG A 70 -2.12 -22.58 -6.70
N PRO A 71 -1.59 -23.32 -7.68
CA PRO A 71 -1.07 -24.63 -7.38
C PRO A 71 0.09 -24.44 -6.41
N ARG A 72 -0.09 -24.95 -5.19
CA ARG A 72 0.99 -25.13 -4.21
C ARG A 72 1.88 -26.25 -4.75
N THR A 73 2.70 -25.94 -5.73
CA THR A 73 3.72 -26.85 -6.24
C THR A 73 5.05 -26.12 -6.16
N ARG A 74 6.16 -26.72 -5.70
CA ARG A 74 6.46 -28.10 -5.28
C ARG A 74 7.96 -28.10 -4.97
N GLY A 75 8.40 -28.72 -3.88
CA GLY A 75 9.82 -29.08 -3.74
C GLY A 75 10.40 -29.07 -2.33
N LEU A 76 9.93 -29.96 -1.46
CA LEU A 76 10.85 -30.60 -0.51
C LEU A 76 11.67 -31.59 -1.33
N ILE A 77 12.88 -31.19 -1.73
CA ILE A 77 13.88 -32.15 -2.22
C ILE A 77 14.52 -32.73 -0.97
N GLY A 78 14.11 -33.94 -0.60
CA GLY A 78 14.88 -34.77 0.31
C GLY A 78 16.16 -35.21 -0.39
N VAL A 79 17.30 -34.99 0.26
CA VAL A 79 18.55 -35.67 -0.06
C VAL A 79 18.83 -36.59 1.11
N ALA A 80 18.83 -37.88 0.81
CA ALA A 80 19.34 -38.95 1.65
C ALA A 80 20.87 -38.98 1.64
#